data_AF-A0A0Q0C655-F1
#
_entry.id   AF-A0A0Q0C655-F1
#
_cell.length_a   1.000
_cell.length_b   1.000
_cell.length_c   1.000
_cell.angle_alpha   90.00
_cell.angle_beta   90.00
_cell.angle_gamma   90.00
#
_symmetry.space_group_name_H-M   'P 1'
#
loop_
_entity.id
_entity.type
_entity.pdbx_description
1 polymer ?
#
loop_
_entity_poly.entity_id
_entity_poly.type
_entity_poly.pdbx_seq_one_letter_code
_entity_poly.pdbx_strand_id
1 'polypeptide(L)'
;MKVVVINYTGTVGKTTIAANLLWPRMGGAPLYAIESINETAENLGLDVEKLRGDAFRELFKRLMLEDQAIIDVGASNVEDFMANLEEFDEAHEEVDYFVIPVTSGTKEQKETVSMISSLASLGVPPEKILVLFNRVKKDVNTEFPIIFAYHQRAGAFTLNPECAVFESALFDALSIHRISMQTVMDDDTDYKTLLKDKDANAQERDRWSDMFGLTLLCKGVNRKLDRVFAALFGLEVIK
;
A
#
# COMPACT_ATOMS: atom_id res chain seq x y z
N MET A 1 -2.26 -13.55 7.97
CA MET A 1 -2.94 -12.25 7.81
C MET A 1 -3.16 -11.97 6.33
N LYS A 2 -4.42 -11.83 5.93
CA LYS A 2 -4.89 -11.56 4.56
C LYS A 2 -5.40 -10.13 4.48
N VAL A 3 -4.74 -9.29 3.71
CA VAL A 3 -5.01 -7.85 3.63
C VAL A 3 -5.42 -7.45 2.23
N VAL A 4 -6.57 -6.80 2.09
CA VAL A 4 -7.05 -6.20 0.84
C VAL A 4 -6.74 -4.71 0.86
N VAL A 5 -6.06 -4.20 -0.17
CA VAL A 5 -5.82 -2.76 -0.37
C VAL A 5 -6.78 -2.25 -1.44
N ILE A 6 -7.74 -1.42 -1.05
CA ILE A 6 -8.89 -1.08 -1.91
C ILE A 6 -9.36 0.37 -1.73
N ASN A 7 -9.75 1.01 -2.83
CA ASN A 7 -10.42 2.30 -2.87
C ASN A 7 -10.92 2.53 -4.31
N TYR A 8 -12.15 3.02 -4.49
CA TYR A 8 -12.69 3.44 -5.79
C TYR A 8 -11.77 4.44 -6.51
N THR A 9 -11.07 5.29 -5.74
CA THR A 9 -10.18 6.30 -6.29
C THR A 9 -8.91 5.67 -6.89
N GLY A 10 -8.60 5.99 -8.14
CA GLY A 10 -7.27 5.78 -8.72
C GLY A 10 -6.19 6.60 -8.02
N THR A 11 -4.92 6.26 -8.23
CA THR A 11 -3.73 7.08 -7.86
C THR A 11 -3.56 7.48 -6.37
N VAL A 12 -4.40 6.98 -5.46
CA VAL A 12 -4.25 7.16 -3.99
C VAL A 12 -3.10 6.34 -3.37
N GLY A 13 -2.39 5.55 -4.18
CA GLY A 13 -1.18 4.82 -3.77
C GLY A 13 -1.40 3.40 -3.25
N LYS A 14 -2.47 2.71 -3.70
CA LYS A 14 -2.77 1.31 -3.34
C LYS A 14 -1.57 0.38 -3.57
N THR A 15 -1.07 0.33 -4.80
CA THR A 15 0.12 -0.46 -5.18
C THR A 15 1.37 -0.06 -4.39
N THR A 16 1.59 1.24 -4.16
CA THR A 16 2.72 1.72 -3.36
C THR A 16 2.67 1.17 -1.93
N ILE A 17 1.49 1.15 -1.32
CA ILE A 17 1.26 0.63 0.02
C ILE A 17 1.39 -0.89 0.05
N ALA A 18 0.79 -1.60 -0.90
CA ALA A 18 0.92 -3.04 -1.01
C ALA A 18 2.40 -3.46 -1.14
N ALA A 19 3.13 -2.83 -2.06
CA ALA A 19 4.50 -3.19 -2.39
C ALA A 19 5.57 -2.73 -1.38
N ASN A 20 5.43 -1.53 -0.80
CA ASN A 20 6.51 -0.92 0.00
C ASN A 20 6.18 -0.85 1.50
N LEU A 21 4.90 -0.85 1.89
CA LEU A 21 4.50 -0.88 3.29
C LEU A 21 4.23 -2.32 3.75
N LEU A 22 3.28 -3.01 3.10
CA LEU A 22 2.76 -4.29 3.56
C LEU A 22 3.70 -5.45 3.23
N TRP A 23 4.05 -5.65 1.95
CA TRP A 23 4.81 -6.82 1.50
C TRP A 23 6.13 -7.06 2.26
N PRO A 24 6.99 -6.04 2.49
CA PRO A 24 8.22 -6.25 3.27
C PRO A 24 7.97 -6.63 4.74
N ARG A 25 6.86 -6.13 5.32
CA ARG A 25 6.54 -6.33 6.75
C ARG A 25 5.67 -7.55 7.02
N MET A 26 5.10 -8.11 5.97
CA MET A 26 4.40 -9.39 5.97
C MET A 26 5.33 -10.52 5.47
N GLY A 27 6.65 -10.36 5.61
CA GLY A 27 7.62 -11.42 5.31
C GLY A 27 7.63 -11.86 3.84
N GLY A 28 7.27 -10.97 2.91
CA GLY A 28 7.17 -11.31 1.49
C GLY A 28 5.96 -12.19 1.15
N ALA A 29 4.85 -12.07 1.90
CA ALA A 29 3.59 -12.76 1.63
C ALA A 29 3.16 -12.69 0.15
N PRO A 30 2.43 -13.69 -0.36
CA PRO A 30 1.87 -13.66 -1.71
C PRO A 30 1.15 -12.34 -2.01
N LEU A 31 1.55 -11.68 -3.10
CA LEU A 31 0.98 -10.41 -3.57
C LEU A 31 0.19 -10.64 -4.86
N TYR A 32 -1.13 -10.53 -4.75
CA TYR A 32 -2.07 -10.65 -5.85
C TYR A 32 -2.51 -9.26 -6.31
N ALA A 33 -2.38 -8.96 -7.60
CA ALA A 33 -2.86 -7.72 -8.19
C ALA A 33 -4.09 -7.98 -9.07
N ILE A 34 -5.20 -7.29 -8.78
CA ILE A 34 -6.42 -7.32 -9.58
C ILE A 34 -6.45 -6.06 -10.45
N GLU A 35 -5.89 -6.15 -11.67
CA GLU A 35 -5.80 -5.05 -12.63
C GLU A 35 -6.45 -5.39 -13.98
N SER A 36 -7.01 -4.38 -14.64
CA SER A 36 -7.57 -4.52 -16.00
C SER A 36 -6.50 -4.32 -17.09
N ILE A 37 -5.34 -3.72 -16.76
CA ILE A 37 -4.23 -3.39 -17.66
C ILE A 37 -2.89 -3.73 -16.98
N ASN A 38 -1.88 -4.08 -17.78
CA ASN A 38 -0.72 -4.92 -17.47
C ASN A 38 0.52 -4.33 -16.73
N GLU A 39 0.50 -3.26 -15.92
CA GLU A 39 1.77 -2.52 -15.70
C GLU A 39 2.24 -2.13 -14.27
N THR A 40 1.42 -2.01 -13.22
CA THR A 40 1.86 -1.17 -12.08
C THR A 40 2.84 -1.80 -11.09
N ALA A 41 2.59 -3.04 -10.64
CA ALA A 41 3.38 -3.66 -9.57
C ALA A 41 4.64 -4.39 -10.08
N GLU A 42 4.59 -4.95 -11.29
CA GLU A 42 5.76 -5.52 -11.99
C GLU A 42 6.86 -4.46 -12.23
N ASN A 43 6.47 -3.19 -12.41
CA ASN A 43 7.43 -2.08 -12.56
C ASN A 43 8.32 -1.86 -11.32
N LEU A 44 7.95 -2.43 -10.17
CA LEU A 44 8.78 -2.41 -8.95
C LEU A 44 9.67 -3.64 -8.80
N GLY A 45 9.67 -4.57 -9.77
CA GLY A 45 10.51 -5.78 -9.75
C GLY A 45 10.06 -6.84 -8.73
N LEU A 46 8.80 -6.80 -8.29
CA LEU A 46 8.21 -7.80 -7.40
C LEU A 46 7.57 -8.94 -8.21
N ASP A 47 7.61 -10.16 -7.66
CA ASP A 47 6.84 -11.29 -8.21
C ASP A 47 5.37 -11.10 -7.82
N VAL A 48 4.53 -10.76 -8.81
CA VAL A 48 3.14 -10.37 -8.61
C VAL A 48 2.27 -11.23 -9.50
N GLU A 49 1.30 -11.91 -8.87
CA GLU A 49 0.36 -12.72 -9.63
C GLU A 49 -0.86 -11.89 -10.04
N LYS A 50 -1.13 -11.87 -11.35
CA LYS A 50 -2.23 -11.13 -11.97
C LYS A 50 -3.41 -12.05 -12.23
N LEU A 51 -4.62 -11.61 -11.88
CA LEU A 51 -5.86 -12.37 -12.08
C LEU A 51 -6.86 -11.60 -12.97
N ARG A 52 -7.50 -12.26 -13.95
CA ARG A 52 -8.54 -11.69 -14.86
C ARG A 52 -9.96 -12.23 -14.66
N GLY A 53 -10.99 -11.40 -14.78
CA GLY A 53 -12.40 -11.75 -15.07
C GLY A 53 -13.03 -12.77 -14.10
N ASP A 54 -12.93 -14.07 -14.43
CA ASP A 54 -13.35 -15.21 -13.59
C ASP A 54 -12.41 -15.45 -12.38
N ALA A 55 -11.37 -14.63 -12.31
CA ALA A 55 -10.31 -14.55 -11.32
C ALA A 55 -10.73 -14.54 -9.86
N PHE A 56 -11.87 -13.91 -9.54
CA PHE A 56 -12.23 -13.76 -8.13
C PHE A 56 -12.47 -15.11 -7.47
N ARG A 57 -13.14 -16.04 -8.16
CA ARG A 57 -13.37 -17.41 -7.65
C ARG A 57 -12.07 -18.18 -7.46
N GLU A 58 -11.10 -17.97 -8.34
CA GLU A 58 -9.78 -18.58 -8.23
C GLU A 58 -8.95 -17.96 -7.10
N LEU A 59 -8.95 -16.63 -7.00
CA LEU A 59 -8.35 -15.88 -5.90
C LEU A 59 -8.91 -16.39 -4.58
N PHE A 60 -10.23 -16.48 -4.46
CA PHE A 60 -10.89 -16.85 -3.22
C PHE A 60 -10.53 -18.27 -2.78
N LYS A 61 -10.51 -19.23 -3.72
CA LYS A 61 -10.02 -20.58 -3.44
C LYS A 61 -8.58 -20.61 -2.95
N ARG A 62 -7.72 -19.73 -3.48
CA ARG A 62 -6.33 -19.60 -3.03
C ARG A 62 -6.28 -18.96 -1.65
N LEU A 63 -7.03 -17.87 -1.42
CA LEU A 63 -7.12 -17.23 -0.12
C LEU A 63 -7.56 -18.20 0.98
N MET A 64 -8.48 -19.13 0.70
CA MET A 64 -8.86 -20.18 1.66
C MET A 64 -7.70 -21.12 2.06
N LEU A 65 -6.68 -21.27 1.20
CA LEU A 65 -5.54 -22.16 1.42
C LEU A 65 -4.30 -21.43 1.98
N GLU A 66 -4.26 -20.11 1.85
CA GLU A 66 -3.14 -19.28 2.28
C GLU A 66 -3.32 -18.78 3.71
N ASP A 67 -2.26 -18.82 4.53
CA ASP A 67 -2.28 -18.21 5.86
C ASP A 67 -2.10 -16.67 5.78
N GLN A 68 -1.49 -16.19 4.69
CA GLN A 68 -1.19 -14.77 4.47
C GLN A 68 -1.27 -14.40 3.00
N ALA A 69 -1.80 -13.22 2.72
CA ALA A 69 -1.89 -12.69 1.37
C ALA A 69 -2.05 -11.17 1.39
N ILE A 70 -1.60 -10.51 0.33
CA ILE A 70 -1.88 -9.11 0.05
C ILE A 70 -2.60 -9.05 -1.29
N ILE A 71 -3.75 -8.38 -1.33
CA ILE A 71 -4.57 -8.22 -2.53
C ILE A 71 -4.59 -6.73 -2.87
N ASP A 72 -3.89 -6.32 -3.93
CA ASP A 72 -3.92 -4.96 -4.47
C ASP A 72 -5.03 -4.85 -5.51
N VAL A 73 -6.14 -4.17 -5.17
CA VAL A 73 -7.30 -4.04 -6.05
C VAL A 73 -7.21 -2.75 -6.85
N GLY A 74 -6.92 -2.87 -8.14
CA GLY A 74 -6.88 -1.74 -9.07
C GLY A 74 -8.23 -1.00 -9.13
N ALA A 75 -8.20 0.32 -9.27
CA ALA A 75 -9.40 1.17 -9.24
C ALA A 75 -10.48 0.74 -10.24
N SER A 76 -10.07 0.26 -11.42
CA SER A 76 -10.96 -0.22 -12.48
C SER A 76 -11.65 -1.55 -12.19
N ASN A 77 -11.23 -2.30 -11.16
CA ASN A 77 -11.82 -3.60 -10.80
C ASN A 77 -12.49 -3.58 -9.42
N VAL A 78 -12.55 -2.43 -8.76
CA VAL A 78 -13.13 -2.33 -7.41
C VAL A 78 -14.61 -2.71 -7.44
N GLU A 79 -15.37 -2.26 -8.44
CA GLU A 79 -16.80 -2.58 -8.56
C GLU A 79 -17.01 -4.10 -8.73
N ASP A 80 -16.28 -4.73 -9.65
CA ASP A 80 -16.36 -6.18 -9.87
C ASP A 80 -15.91 -6.96 -8.62
N PHE A 81 -14.84 -6.53 -7.95
CA PHE A 81 -14.37 -7.15 -6.72
C PHE A 81 -15.43 -7.08 -5.60
N MET A 82 -16.09 -5.93 -5.44
CA MET A 82 -17.15 -5.75 -4.44
C MET A 82 -18.40 -6.55 -4.76
N ALA A 83 -18.81 -6.61 -6.04
CA ALA A 83 -19.94 -7.43 -6.47
C ALA A 83 -19.69 -8.92 -6.22
N ASN A 84 -18.47 -9.39 -6.46
CA ASN A 84 -18.10 -10.76 -6.14
C ASN A 84 -18.09 -11.02 -4.62
N LEU A 85 -17.56 -10.09 -3.80
CA LEU A 85 -17.63 -10.20 -2.33
C LEU A 85 -19.07 -10.29 -1.81
N GLU A 86 -20.04 -9.66 -2.50
CA GLU A 86 -21.46 -9.73 -2.17
C GLU A 86 -22.12 -11.05 -2.62
N GLU A 87 -21.71 -11.61 -3.76
CA GLU A 87 -22.26 -12.89 -4.28
C GLU A 87 -21.87 -14.09 -3.40
N PHE A 88 -20.66 -14.08 -2.82
CA PHE A 88 -20.18 -15.15 -1.95
C PHE A 88 -20.47 -14.82 -0.49
N ASP A 89 -21.49 -15.47 0.06
CA ASP A 89 -21.86 -15.34 1.48
C ASP A 89 -20.63 -15.59 2.39
N GLU A 90 -20.47 -14.74 3.39
CA GLU A 90 -19.34 -14.74 4.33
C GLU A 90 -17.93 -14.59 3.70
N ALA A 91 -17.79 -14.29 2.40
CA ALA A 91 -16.46 -14.20 1.77
C ALA A 91 -15.56 -13.10 2.33
N HIS A 92 -16.16 -12.04 2.87
CA HIS A 92 -15.44 -10.99 3.56
C HIS A 92 -14.82 -11.45 4.88
N GLU A 93 -15.26 -12.59 5.45
CA GLU A 93 -14.69 -13.16 6.67
C GLU A 93 -13.28 -13.73 6.45
N GLU A 94 -13.00 -14.23 5.24
CA GLU A 94 -11.66 -14.67 4.82
C GLU A 94 -10.65 -13.52 4.72
N VAL A 95 -11.11 -12.26 4.77
CA VAL A 95 -10.25 -11.08 4.78
C VAL A 95 -10.10 -10.60 6.22
N ASP A 96 -8.84 -10.48 6.68
CA ASP A 96 -8.55 -9.97 8.02
C ASP A 96 -8.73 -8.45 8.06
N TYR A 97 -8.23 -7.75 7.05
CA TYR A 97 -8.29 -6.29 6.98
C TYR A 97 -8.50 -5.75 5.56
N PHE A 98 -9.33 -4.72 5.46
CA PHE A 98 -9.45 -3.85 4.30
C PHE A 98 -8.73 -2.53 4.59
N VAL A 99 -7.55 -2.35 3.99
CA VAL A 99 -6.79 -1.11 4.06
C VAL A 99 -7.26 -0.17 2.94
N ILE A 100 -7.69 1.03 3.31
CA ILE A 100 -8.23 2.04 2.41
C ILE A 100 -7.32 3.28 2.40
N PRO A 101 -6.39 3.37 1.44
CA PRO A 101 -5.55 4.55 1.27
C PRO A 101 -6.38 5.75 0.83
N VAL A 102 -6.09 6.93 1.40
CA VAL A 102 -6.75 8.19 1.03
C VAL A 102 -5.73 9.32 0.92
N THR A 103 -5.87 10.18 -0.09
CA THR A 103 -5.11 11.43 -0.21
C THR A 103 -5.98 12.63 0.17
N SER A 104 -5.38 13.78 0.45
CA SER A 104 -6.09 14.94 1.03
C SER A 104 -7.05 15.66 0.08
N GLY A 105 -7.15 15.24 -1.18
CA GLY A 105 -8.08 15.83 -2.13
C GLY A 105 -9.55 15.57 -1.77
N THR A 106 -10.41 16.57 -1.99
CA THR A 106 -11.82 16.52 -1.61
C THR A 106 -12.57 15.39 -2.31
N LYS A 107 -12.23 15.08 -3.56
CA LYS A 107 -12.88 14.01 -4.32
C LYS A 107 -12.50 12.65 -3.73
N GLU A 108 -11.21 12.45 -3.48
CA GLU A 108 -10.60 11.23 -2.96
C GLU A 108 -11.14 10.91 -1.57
N GLN A 109 -11.30 11.92 -0.70
CA GLN A 109 -11.93 11.71 0.60
C GLN A 109 -13.41 11.32 0.50
N LYS A 110 -14.18 11.90 -0.44
CA LYS A 110 -15.59 11.52 -0.65
C LYS A 110 -15.73 10.11 -1.21
N GLU A 111 -14.90 9.73 -2.18
CA GLU A 111 -14.87 8.37 -2.73
C GLU A 111 -14.43 7.34 -1.68
N THR A 112 -13.51 7.71 -0.79
CA THR A 112 -13.13 6.90 0.38
C THR A 112 -14.32 6.67 1.32
N VAL A 113 -15.12 7.71 1.61
CA VAL A 113 -16.34 7.56 2.40
C VAL A 113 -17.35 6.61 1.74
N SER A 114 -17.50 6.67 0.42
CA SER A 114 -18.32 5.72 -0.33
C SER A 114 -17.78 4.30 -0.21
N MET A 115 -16.46 4.09 -0.36
CA MET A 115 -15.83 2.77 -0.20
C MET A 115 -16.09 2.16 1.18
N ILE A 116 -15.91 2.94 2.25
CA ILE A 116 -16.19 2.52 3.62
C ILE A 116 -17.67 2.14 3.79
N SER A 117 -18.56 2.97 3.24
CA SER A 117 -20.01 2.72 3.31
C SER A 117 -20.40 1.42 2.60
N SER A 118 -19.79 1.12 1.45
CA SER A 118 -20.01 -0.13 0.73
C SER A 118 -19.55 -1.34 1.54
N LEU A 119 -18.33 -1.32 2.10
CA LEU A 119 -17.83 -2.41 2.94
C LEU A 119 -18.69 -2.64 4.19
N ALA A 120 -19.09 -1.56 4.86
CA ALA A 120 -19.99 -1.66 6.02
C ALA A 120 -21.36 -2.25 5.64
N SER A 121 -21.87 -1.94 4.44
CA SER A 121 -23.14 -2.50 3.93
C SER A 121 -23.03 -3.99 3.60
N LEU A 122 -21.83 -4.47 3.26
CA LEU A 122 -21.54 -5.90 3.12
C LEU A 122 -21.36 -6.63 4.47
N GLY A 123 -21.49 -5.93 5.59
CA GLY A 123 -21.36 -6.52 6.93
C GLY A 123 -19.92 -6.55 7.47
N VAL A 124 -18.95 -5.94 6.78
CA VAL A 124 -17.56 -5.89 7.26
C VAL A 124 -17.49 -5.10 8.57
N PRO A 125 -16.95 -5.68 9.66
CA PRO A 125 -16.84 -4.99 10.94
C PRO A 125 -15.93 -3.75 10.89
N PRO A 126 -16.24 -2.67 11.64
CA PRO A 126 -15.44 -1.44 11.67
C PRO A 126 -13.95 -1.64 12.00
N GLU A 127 -13.62 -2.62 12.85
CA GLU A 127 -12.26 -2.99 13.24
C GLU A 127 -11.44 -3.59 12.09
N LYS A 128 -12.10 -4.13 11.06
CA LYS A 128 -11.44 -4.66 9.85
C LYS A 128 -11.24 -3.60 8.77
N ILE A 129 -11.94 -2.46 8.85
CA ILE A 129 -11.83 -1.37 7.85
C ILE A 129 -10.83 -0.33 8.36
N LEU A 130 -9.63 -0.32 7.79
CA LEU A 130 -8.51 0.50 8.23
C LEU A 130 -8.23 1.63 7.24
N VAL A 131 -8.37 2.89 7.66
CA VAL A 131 -8.00 4.02 6.80
C VAL A 131 -6.52 4.35 6.94
N LEU A 132 -5.84 4.52 5.80
CA LEU A 132 -4.44 4.95 5.74
C LEU A 132 -4.33 6.30 5.04
N PHE A 133 -3.84 7.31 5.76
CA PHE A 133 -3.62 8.66 5.23
C PHE A 133 -2.35 8.70 4.40
N ASN A 134 -2.48 8.81 3.08
CA ASN A 134 -1.35 8.80 2.17
C ASN A 134 -1.04 10.18 1.61
N ARG A 135 0.24 10.40 1.28
CA ARG A 135 0.78 11.68 0.79
C ARG A 135 0.47 12.86 1.71
N VAL A 136 0.51 12.62 3.02
CA VAL A 136 0.34 13.67 4.04
C VAL A 136 1.45 14.70 3.90
N LYS A 137 1.11 15.99 3.84
CA LYS A 137 2.10 17.05 3.66
C LYS A 137 2.59 17.64 4.97
N LYS A 138 1.69 17.77 5.94
CA LYS A 138 1.91 18.47 7.21
C LYS A 138 1.23 17.77 8.37
N ASP A 139 -0.10 17.66 8.34
CA ASP A 139 -0.89 17.20 9.49
C ASP A 139 -2.18 16.52 9.02
N VAL A 140 -2.44 15.35 9.58
CA VAL A 140 -3.57 14.50 9.20
C VAL A 140 -4.91 15.11 9.58
N ASN A 141 -5.01 15.73 10.77
CA ASN A 141 -6.28 16.23 11.28
C ASN A 141 -6.82 17.39 10.42
N THR A 142 -5.93 18.25 9.94
CA THR A 142 -6.27 19.40 9.10
C THR A 142 -6.45 19.04 7.63
N GLU A 143 -5.71 18.06 7.12
CA GLU A 143 -5.75 17.68 5.70
C GLU A 143 -6.92 16.75 5.34
N PHE A 144 -7.48 16.00 6.29
CA PHE A 144 -8.49 14.97 6.02
C PHE A 144 -9.85 15.18 6.73
N PRO A 145 -10.40 16.41 6.76
CA PRO A 145 -11.56 16.74 7.60
C PRO A 145 -12.82 15.92 7.28
N ILE A 146 -13.00 15.47 6.03
CA ILE A 146 -14.19 14.70 5.62
C ILE A 146 -14.15 13.30 6.24
N ILE A 147 -12.97 12.68 6.32
CA ILE A 147 -12.79 11.36 6.93
C ILE A 147 -13.08 11.40 8.42
N PHE A 148 -12.52 12.40 9.13
CA PHE A 148 -12.78 12.58 10.56
C PHE A 148 -14.26 12.86 10.86
N ALA A 149 -14.89 13.72 10.08
CA ALA A 149 -16.32 14.03 10.24
C ALA A 149 -17.19 12.79 9.98
N TYR A 150 -16.84 11.96 8.99
CA TYR A 150 -17.57 10.73 8.70
C TYR A 150 -17.40 9.69 9.82
N HIS A 151 -16.17 9.51 10.34
CA HIS A 151 -15.90 8.63 11.47
C HIS A 151 -16.74 9.01 12.71
N GLN A 152 -16.73 10.30 13.07
CA GLN A 152 -17.49 10.79 14.23
C GLN A 152 -19.00 10.52 14.11
N ARG A 153 -19.53 10.56 12.89
CA ARG A 153 -20.96 10.37 12.63
C ARG A 153 -21.36 8.90 12.54
N ALA A 154 -20.56 8.05 11.89
CA ALA A 154 -20.95 6.71 11.49
C ALA A 154 -20.30 5.60 12.31
N GLY A 155 -19.09 5.80 12.85
CA GLY A 155 -18.32 4.76 13.55
C GLY A 155 -18.06 3.50 12.71
N ALA A 156 -18.10 3.62 11.38
CA ALA A 156 -18.11 2.48 10.45
C ALA A 156 -16.73 1.91 10.11
N PHE A 157 -15.65 2.43 10.70
CA PHE A 157 -14.28 2.03 10.39
C PHE A 157 -13.33 2.45 11.51
N THR A 158 -12.10 1.95 11.47
CA THR A 158 -11.03 2.31 12.42
C THR A 158 -10.23 3.52 11.92
N LEU A 159 -10.18 4.55 12.77
CA LEU A 159 -9.47 5.78 12.51
C LEU A 159 -8.27 5.93 13.48
N ASN A 160 -7.06 5.89 12.93
CA ASN A 160 -5.84 6.18 13.67
C ASN A 160 -4.98 7.19 12.88
N PRO A 161 -4.80 8.44 13.36
CA PRO A 161 -4.01 9.46 12.67
C PRO A 161 -2.53 9.08 12.48
N GLU A 162 -2.01 8.12 13.26
CA GLU A 162 -0.64 7.61 13.09
C GLU A 162 -0.50 6.64 11.90
N CYS A 163 -1.62 6.17 11.33
CA CYS A 163 -1.65 5.40 10.08
C CYS A 163 -1.43 6.34 8.87
N ALA A 164 -0.29 7.02 8.84
CA ALA A 164 0.00 8.09 7.91
C ALA A 164 1.34 7.93 7.18
N VAL A 165 1.29 7.90 5.86
CA VAL A 165 2.46 7.96 4.98
C VAL A 165 2.60 9.39 4.45
N PHE A 166 3.68 10.05 4.86
CA PHE A 166 3.99 11.40 4.42
C PHE A 166 4.51 11.42 2.98
N GLU A 167 4.24 12.51 2.28
CA GLU A 167 4.73 12.76 0.93
C GLU A 167 6.26 12.62 0.88
N SER A 168 6.75 11.83 -0.08
CA SER A 168 8.17 11.54 -0.23
C SER A 168 8.50 11.37 -1.71
N ALA A 169 9.55 12.06 -2.16
CA ALA A 169 10.11 11.89 -3.50
C ALA A 169 10.70 10.50 -3.73
N LEU A 170 10.85 9.68 -2.67
CA LEU A 170 11.41 8.35 -2.77
C LEU A 170 10.58 7.44 -3.69
N PHE A 171 9.26 7.43 -3.55
CA PHE A 171 8.42 6.51 -4.31
C PHE A 171 8.44 6.82 -5.81
N ASP A 172 8.52 8.11 -6.17
CA ASP A 172 8.69 8.53 -7.56
C ASP A 172 10.06 8.11 -8.08
N ALA A 173 11.12 8.28 -7.29
CA ALA A 173 12.46 7.86 -7.66
C ALA A 173 12.58 6.33 -7.85
N LEU A 174 12.03 5.52 -6.93
CA LEU A 174 12.00 4.06 -7.05
C LEU A 174 11.28 3.62 -8.34
N SER A 175 10.18 4.29 -8.70
CA SER A 175 9.44 4.04 -9.93
C SER A 175 10.25 4.39 -11.18
N ILE A 176 10.93 5.55 -11.20
CA ILE A 176 11.80 5.97 -12.31
C ILE A 176 12.93 4.94 -12.53
N HIS A 177 13.55 4.48 -11.45
CA HIS A 177 14.63 3.48 -11.52
C HIS A 177 14.13 2.05 -11.71
N ARG A 178 12.81 1.80 -11.63
CA ARG A 178 12.19 0.47 -11.68
C ARG A 178 12.79 -0.53 -10.69
N ILE A 179 13.04 -0.05 -9.48
CA ILE A 179 13.59 -0.87 -8.39
C ILE A 179 12.67 -0.81 -7.17
N SER A 180 12.56 -1.91 -6.45
CA SER A 180 11.83 -1.92 -5.18
C SER A 180 12.65 -1.24 -4.07
N MET A 181 11.95 -0.75 -3.03
CA MET A 181 12.62 -0.30 -1.81
C MET A 181 13.47 -1.43 -1.20
N GLN A 182 13.00 -2.68 -1.25
CA GLN A 182 13.71 -3.84 -0.72
C GLN A 182 15.04 -4.07 -1.45
N THR A 183 15.04 -4.00 -2.78
CA THR A 183 16.25 -4.13 -3.61
C THR A 183 17.30 -3.09 -3.23
N VAL A 184 16.90 -1.85 -2.95
CA VAL A 184 17.82 -0.80 -2.48
C VAL A 184 18.31 -1.07 -1.06
N MET A 185 17.47 -1.64 -0.21
CA MET A 185 17.80 -1.92 1.19
C MET A 185 18.72 -3.14 1.36
N ASP A 186 18.64 -4.10 0.44
CA ASP A 186 19.48 -5.31 0.40
C ASP A 186 20.78 -5.12 -0.39
N ASP A 187 20.98 -3.95 -1.00
CA ASP A 187 22.20 -3.61 -1.71
C ASP A 187 23.31 -3.20 -0.74
N ASP A 188 24.26 -4.10 -0.52
CA ASP A 188 25.44 -3.90 0.33
C ASP A 188 26.55 -3.06 -0.32
N THR A 189 26.34 -2.53 -1.54
CA THR A 189 27.34 -1.73 -2.25
C THR A 189 27.68 -0.44 -1.48
N ASP A 190 28.96 -0.25 -1.14
CA ASP A 190 29.43 1.00 -0.51
C ASP A 190 29.59 2.12 -1.54
N TYR A 191 28.46 2.63 -2.03
CA TYR A 191 28.41 3.75 -2.96
C TYR A 191 29.13 5.00 -2.45
N LYS A 192 29.21 5.19 -1.12
CA LYS A 192 29.93 6.31 -0.50
C LYS A 192 31.44 6.21 -0.74
N THR A 193 32.00 5.00 -0.71
CA THR A 193 33.40 4.77 -1.04
C THR A 193 33.62 4.83 -2.55
N LEU A 194 32.73 4.25 -3.36
CA LEU A 194 32.80 4.34 -4.82
C LEU A 194 32.81 5.80 -5.31
N LEU A 195 32.00 6.68 -4.73
CA LEU A 195 31.97 8.11 -5.05
C LEU A 195 33.31 8.85 -4.85
N LYS A 196 34.25 8.27 -4.08
CA LYS A 196 35.59 8.84 -3.86
C LYS A 196 36.63 8.30 -4.84
N ASP A 197 36.25 7.35 -5.70
CA ASP A 197 37.13 6.80 -6.71
C ASP A 197 37.51 7.88 -7.74
N LYS A 198 38.82 8.11 -7.86
CA LYS A 198 39.36 9.13 -8.75
C LYS A 198 39.34 8.69 -10.20
N ASP A 199 39.33 7.38 -10.46
CA ASP A 199 39.36 6.79 -11.79
C ASP A 199 37.97 6.62 -12.39
N ALA A 200 36.92 6.79 -11.58
CA ALA A 200 35.54 6.70 -12.02
C ALA A 200 35.14 7.80 -13.02
N ASN A 201 34.45 7.37 -14.07
CA ASN A 201 33.94 8.27 -15.10
C ASN A 201 32.66 9.01 -14.63
N ALA A 202 32.22 10.00 -15.42
CA ALA A 202 31.06 10.82 -15.05
C ALA A 202 29.76 10.02 -14.90
N GLN A 203 29.54 9.00 -15.74
CA GLN A 203 28.33 8.17 -15.71
C GLN A 203 28.30 7.26 -14.47
N GLU A 204 29.46 6.71 -14.09
CA GLU A 204 29.61 5.92 -12.87
C GLU A 204 29.33 6.76 -11.63
N ARG A 205 29.90 7.97 -11.56
CA ARG A 205 29.67 8.89 -10.43
C ARG A 205 28.22 9.33 -10.29
N ASP A 206 27.55 9.60 -11.42
CA ASP A 206 26.13 9.97 -11.44
C ASP A 206 25.27 8.83 -10.87
N ARG A 207 25.44 7.61 -11.42
CA ARG A 207 24.75 6.42 -10.93
C ARG A 207 25.01 6.14 -9.44
N TRP A 208 26.26 6.22 -8.99
CA TRP A 208 26.58 5.98 -7.57
C TRP A 208 26.03 7.05 -6.65
N SER A 209 25.97 8.31 -7.10
CA SER A 209 25.36 9.41 -6.36
C SER A 209 23.87 9.17 -6.17
N ASP A 210 23.18 8.80 -7.25
CA ASP A 210 21.75 8.48 -7.23
C ASP A 210 21.46 7.30 -6.29
N MET A 211 22.19 6.20 -6.43
CA MET A 211 22.01 5.01 -5.58
C MET A 211 22.33 5.29 -4.11
N PHE A 212 23.36 6.08 -3.82
CA PHE A 212 23.66 6.50 -2.45
C PHE A 212 22.54 7.37 -1.86
N GLY A 213 22.01 8.32 -2.64
CA GLY A 213 20.88 9.16 -2.25
C GLY A 213 19.62 8.34 -1.97
N LEU A 214 19.27 7.42 -2.87
CA LEU A 214 18.17 6.46 -2.72
C LEU A 214 18.32 5.62 -1.46
N THR A 215 19.53 5.11 -1.18
CA THR A 215 19.81 4.32 0.03
C THR A 215 19.51 5.10 1.30
N LEU A 216 19.92 6.37 1.36
CA LEU A 216 19.65 7.24 2.52
C LEU A 216 18.15 7.52 2.69
N LEU A 217 17.45 7.79 1.59
CA LEU A 217 16.00 8.00 1.60
C LEU A 217 15.24 6.74 2.03
N CYS A 218 15.57 5.58 1.46
CA CYS A 218 14.97 4.29 1.82
C CYS A 218 15.10 4.01 3.31
N LYS A 219 16.31 4.15 3.88
CA LYS A 219 16.53 3.91 5.33
C LYS A 219 15.63 4.79 6.21
N GLY A 220 15.47 6.06 5.83
CA GLY A 220 14.64 7.02 6.57
C GLY A 220 13.15 6.70 6.46
N VAL A 221 12.67 6.41 5.25
CA VAL A 221 11.26 6.10 4.99
C VAL A 221 10.88 4.74 5.55
N ASN A 222 11.72 3.71 5.40
CA ASN A 222 11.44 2.36 5.91
C ASN A 222 11.16 2.36 7.41
N ARG A 223 11.96 3.05 8.22
CA ARG A 223 11.71 3.19 9.67
C ARG A 223 10.37 3.86 10.00
N LYS A 224 9.90 4.77 9.15
CA LYS A 224 8.58 5.39 9.33
C LYS A 224 7.48 4.41 8.95
N LEU A 225 7.65 3.68 7.85
CA LEU A 225 6.71 2.64 7.42
C LEU A 225 6.59 1.52 8.45
N ASP A 226 7.64 1.18 9.20
CA ASP A 226 7.56 0.24 10.34
C ASP A 226 6.55 0.70 11.39
N ARG A 227 6.55 2.00 11.70
CA ARG A 227 5.59 2.59 12.65
C ARG A 227 4.18 2.63 12.07
N VAL A 228 4.03 2.94 10.79
CA VAL A 228 2.72 2.95 10.12
C VAL A 228 2.12 1.54 10.11
N PHE A 229 2.91 0.51 9.81
CA PHE A 229 2.46 -0.87 9.83
C PHE A 229 2.01 -1.30 11.23
N ALA A 230 2.80 -0.98 12.25
CA ALA A 230 2.43 -1.24 13.63
C ALA A 230 1.16 -0.49 14.05
N ALA A 231 1.01 0.77 13.63
CA ALA A 231 -0.17 1.59 13.90
C ALA A 231 -1.44 1.05 13.22
N LEU A 232 -1.33 0.48 12.01
CA LEU A 232 -2.45 -0.13 11.28
C LEU A 232 -3.01 -1.34 12.03
N PHE A 233 -2.12 -2.22 12.50
CA PHE A 233 -2.51 -3.52 13.03
C PHE A 233 -2.42 -3.60 14.56
N GLY A 234 -2.24 -2.46 15.24
CA GLY A 234 -2.16 -2.39 16.71
C GLY A 234 -0.97 -3.14 17.32
N LEU A 235 0.14 -3.24 16.59
CA LEU A 235 1.34 -3.98 17.03
C LEU A 235 2.25 -3.08 17.87
N GLU A 236 2.95 -3.67 18.86
CA GLU A 236 4.01 -2.95 19.57
C GLU A 236 5.25 -2.79 18.68
N VAL A 237 5.73 -1.56 18.50
CA VAL A 237 7.00 -1.29 17.81
C VAL A 237 8.15 -1.61 18.78
N ILE A 238 8.81 -2.75 18.59
CA ILE A 238 10.06 -3.04 19.31
C ILE A 238 11.12 -2.04 18.81
N LYS A 239 11.60 -1.20 19.72
CA LYS A 239 12.61 -0.15 19.46
C LYS A 239 14.01 -0.73 19.29
#